data_AF-A0A915AMK5-F1
#
_entry.id   AF-A0A915AMK5-F1
#
_cell.length_a   1.000
_cell.length_b   1.000
_cell.length_c   1.000
_cell.angle_alpha   90.00
_cell.angle_beta   90.00
_cell.angle_gamma   90.00
#
_symmetry.space_group_name_H-M   'P 1'
#
loop_
_entity.id
_entity.type
_entity.pdbx_description
1 polymer ?
#
loop_
_entity_poly.entity_id
_entity_poly.type
_entity_poly.pdbx_seq_one_letter_code
_entity_poly.pdbx_strand_id
1 'polypeptide(L)'
;MQDDTHQRLYLRLGLSPDDWIYTDFVHPTFTVRSAKYNCTKNYGVTYDSYIKNFGVDNLHKSLRRESVLIDGKYQPVIVYSGVPATNILMHGLNPVVMFAYMNPNSGATYGLETFFPRTGTSFLFRTELWFANMTIGPPDASVFFNYPSECEFSVVNVTSDAFLQGT
;
A
#
# COMPACT_ATOMS: atom_id res chain seq x y z
N MET A 1 4.64 -6.19 5.33
CA MET A 1 4.27 -7.38 6.13
C MET A 1 2.84 -7.21 6.60
N GLN A 2 2.01 -8.24 6.53
CA GLN A 2 0.61 -8.19 6.96
C GLN A 2 0.35 -9.33 7.96
N ASP A 3 -0.30 -9.01 9.06
CA ASP A 3 -0.83 -9.94 10.07
C ASP A 3 -2.35 -9.79 10.04
N ASP A 4 -3.02 -10.76 9.42
CA ASP A 4 -4.48 -10.78 9.28
C ASP A 4 -5.18 -11.10 10.61
N THR A 5 -4.55 -11.91 11.44
CA THR A 5 -5.09 -12.39 12.72
C THR A 5 -5.21 -11.25 13.73
N HIS A 6 -4.20 -10.38 13.82
CA HIS A 6 -4.24 -9.22 14.70
C HIS A 6 -4.57 -7.91 13.99
N GLN A 7 -4.97 -7.97 12.70
CA GLN A 7 -5.28 -6.82 11.85
C GLN A 7 -4.19 -5.75 11.89
N ARG A 8 -2.95 -6.12 11.52
CA ARG A 8 -1.80 -5.23 11.44
C ARG A 8 -1.17 -5.25 10.06
N LEU A 9 -0.67 -4.11 9.62
CA LEU A 9 0.05 -3.98 8.37
C LEU A 9 1.27 -3.08 8.58
N TYR A 10 2.41 -3.52 8.07
CA TYR A 10 3.63 -2.74 7.95
C TYR A 10 3.89 -2.52 6.47
N LEU A 11 3.82 -1.28 6.02
CA LEU A 11 4.08 -0.88 4.64
C LEU A 11 5.16 0.19 4.61
N ARG A 12 6.29 -0.11 3.96
CA ARG A 12 7.35 0.86 3.71
C ARG A 12 7.39 1.20 2.24
N LEU A 13 7.32 2.49 1.90
CA LEU A 13 7.58 2.99 0.57
C LEU A 13 8.97 3.62 0.51
N GLY A 14 9.84 3.00 -0.28
CA GLY A 14 11.24 3.39 -0.45
C GLY A 14 12.11 2.21 -0.82
N LEU A 15 13.12 2.42 -1.67
CA LEU A 15 14.00 1.36 -2.17
C LEU A 15 15.20 1.11 -1.26
N SER A 16 15.61 2.11 -0.48
CA SER A 16 16.78 2.05 0.41
C SER A 16 16.51 2.75 1.75
N PRO A 17 17.43 2.60 2.73
CA PRO A 17 17.45 3.45 3.92
C PRO A 17 17.56 4.95 3.62
N ASP A 18 18.09 5.33 2.45
CA ASP A 18 18.36 6.74 2.11
C ASP A 18 17.29 7.36 1.19
N ASP A 19 16.51 6.53 0.50
CA ASP A 19 15.41 6.92 -0.41
C ASP A 19 14.04 6.43 0.10
N TRP A 20 13.86 6.49 1.42
CA TRP A 20 12.56 6.20 2.02
C TRP A 20 11.66 7.42 2.00
N ILE A 21 10.42 7.22 1.59
CA ILE A 21 9.40 8.26 1.58
C ILE A 21 8.65 8.22 2.91
N TYR A 22 8.05 7.07 3.22
CA TYR A 22 7.38 6.85 4.51
C TYR A 22 7.25 5.36 4.84
N THR A 23 6.97 5.09 6.12
CA THR A 23 6.59 3.79 6.65
C THR A 23 5.28 3.92 7.41
N ASP A 24 4.29 3.12 7.05
CA ASP A 24 3.03 3.00 7.75
C ASP A 24 3.01 1.75 8.63
N PHE A 25 2.72 1.97 9.90
CA PHE A 25 2.44 0.97 10.92
C PHE A 25 0.94 1.03 11.21
N VAL A 26 0.19 0.12 10.62
CA VAL A 26 -1.27 0.08 10.67
C VAL A 26 -1.68 -0.91 11.76
N HIS A 27 -2.56 -0.46 12.63
CA HIS A 27 -3.13 -1.21 13.75
C HIS A 27 -4.67 -1.25 13.63
N PRO A 28 -5.34 -2.08 14.46
CA PRO A 28 -6.80 -2.18 14.43
C PRO A 28 -7.53 -0.86 14.67
N THR A 29 -6.92 0.08 15.41
CA THR A 29 -7.57 1.32 15.85
C THR A 29 -6.85 2.59 15.44
N PHE A 30 -5.67 2.50 14.81
CA PHE A 30 -4.90 3.68 14.37
C PHE A 30 -3.84 3.28 13.34
N THR A 31 -3.30 4.28 12.65
CA THR A 31 -2.09 4.15 11.84
C THR A 31 -1.04 5.13 12.31
N VAL A 32 0.22 4.71 12.40
CA VAL A 32 1.38 5.58 12.58
C VAL A 32 2.11 5.66 11.25
N ARG A 33 2.30 6.86 10.71
CA ARG A 33 3.12 7.14 9.53
C ARG A 33 4.42 7.78 9.98
N SER A 34 5.55 7.10 9.76
CA SER A 34 6.88 7.69 9.88
C SER A 34 7.39 8.16 8.53
N ALA A 35 7.85 9.39 8.43
CA ALA A 35 8.60 9.93 7.30
C ALA A 35 9.84 10.67 7.83
N LYS A 36 10.76 11.06 6.94
CA LYS A 36 12.15 11.40 7.28
C LYS A 36 12.36 12.31 8.50
N TYR A 37 11.46 13.25 8.74
CA TYR A 37 11.55 14.21 9.83
C TYR A 37 10.23 14.40 10.57
N ASN A 38 9.24 13.54 10.34
CA ASN A 38 7.91 13.68 10.88
C ASN A 38 7.27 12.32 11.17
N CYS A 39 6.53 12.25 12.25
CA CYS A 39 5.72 11.10 12.56
C CYS A 39 4.30 11.54 12.89
N THR A 40 3.32 10.90 12.27
CA THR A 40 1.90 11.21 12.45
C THR A 40 1.16 9.98 12.93
N LYS A 41 0.41 10.11 14.02
CA LYS A 41 -0.50 9.07 14.49
C LYS A 41 -1.95 9.45 14.18
N ASN A 42 -2.62 8.66 13.36
CA ASN A 42 -3.99 8.89 12.93
C ASN A 42 -4.93 7.83 13.52
N TYR A 43 -5.80 8.25 14.45
CA TYR A 43 -6.82 7.39 15.05
C TYR A 43 -8.06 7.19 14.17
N GLY A 44 -8.21 7.99 13.10
CA GLY A 44 -9.29 7.87 12.12
C GLY A 44 -8.98 6.88 10.98
N VAL A 45 -7.74 6.41 10.89
CA VAL A 45 -7.30 5.41 9.90
C VAL A 45 -6.99 4.11 10.65
N THR A 46 -7.94 3.19 10.63
CA THR A 46 -7.81 1.82 11.14
C THR A 46 -7.34 0.86 10.05
N TYR A 47 -6.94 -0.37 10.42
CA TYR A 47 -6.64 -1.44 9.47
C TYR A 47 -7.69 -1.59 8.37
N ASP A 48 -8.97 -1.74 8.73
CA ASP A 48 -10.03 -1.93 7.75
C ASP A 48 -10.17 -0.72 6.82
N SER A 49 -10.15 0.49 7.38
CA SER A 49 -10.23 1.71 6.57
C SER A 49 -9.00 1.91 5.68
N TYR A 50 -7.83 1.47 6.15
CA TYR A 50 -6.57 1.56 5.43
C TYR A 50 -6.59 0.63 4.22
N ILE A 51 -6.94 -0.65 4.42
CA ILE A 51 -7.07 -1.63 3.32
C ILE A 51 -8.14 -1.19 2.32
N LYS A 52 -9.29 -0.71 2.81
CA LYS A 52 -10.35 -0.18 1.96
C LYS A 52 -9.89 1.01 1.12
N ASN A 53 -9.18 1.96 1.72
CA ASN A 53 -8.60 3.12 1.03
C ASN A 53 -7.47 2.75 0.07
N PHE A 54 -6.86 1.58 0.27
CA PHE A 54 -5.89 1.00 -0.65
C PHE A 54 -6.55 0.48 -1.94
N GLY A 55 -7.90 0.39 -2.00
CA GLY A 55 -8.65 0.15 -3.23
C GLY A 55 -8.65 -1.30 -3.74
N VAL A 56 -8.19 -2.25 -2.92
CA VAL A 56 -7.99 -3.65 -3.33
C VAL A 56 -9.22 -4.55 -3.13
N ASP A 57 -10.26 -4.08 -2.44
CA ASP A 57 -11.44 -4.88 -2.06
C ASP A 57 -12.25 -5.40 -3.27
N ASN A 58 -12.24 -4.66 -4.37
CA ASN A 58 -12.99 -4.99 -5.58
C ASN A 58 -12.16 -5.75 -6.62
N LEU A 59 -10.98 -6.25 -6.24
CA LEU A 59 -10.13 -6.98 -7.17
C LEU A 59 -10.60 -8.43 -7.29
N HIS A 60 -10.77 -8.88 -8.53
CA HIS A 60 -11.16 -10.25 -8.84
C HIS A 60 -10.04 -10.98 -9.56
N LYS A 61 -9.87 -12.26 -9.21
CA LYS A 61 -8.87 -13.13 -9.82
C LYS A 61 -9.16 -13.28 -11.32
N SER A 62 -8.17 -12.97 -12.14
CA SER A 62 -8.16 -13.27 -13.57
C SER A 62 -8.03 -14.78 -13.79
N LEU A 63 -8.74 -15.30 -14.78
CA LEU A 63 -8.64 -16.69 -15.21
C LEU A 63 -7.43 -16.93 -16.14
N ARG A 64 -6.70 -15.89 -16.51
CA ARG A 64 -5.58 -15.96 -17.44
C ARG A 64 -4.28 -16.32 -16.71
N ARG A 65 -3.44 -17.10 -17.41
CA ARG A 65 -2.05 -17.33 -17.00
C ARG A 65 -1.21 -16.22 -17.61
N GLU A 66 -0.50 -15.49 -16.76
CA GLU A 66 0.30 -14.34 -17.20
C GLU A 66 1.70 -14.41 -16.59
N SER A 67 2.62 -13.68 -17.21
CA SER A 67 3.94 -13.39 -16.67
C SER A 67 4.23 -11.91 -16.81
N VAL A 68 4.92 -11.36 -15.81
CA VAL A 68 5.33 -9.94 -15.80
C VAL A 68 6.84 -9.86 -15.67
N LEU A 69 7.43 -8.86 -16.32
CA LEU A 69 8.87 -8.61 -16.25
C LEU A 69 9.17 -7.82 -14.97
N ILE A 70 9.85 -8.47 -14.03
CA ILE A 70 10.26 -7.86 -12.76
C ILE A 70 11.77 -8.06 -12.64
N ASP A 71 12.50 -6.95 -12.48
CA ASP A 71 13.97 -6.95 -12.37
C ASP A 71 14.66 -7.77 -13.49
N GLY A 72 14.22 -7.56 -14.74
CA GLY A 72 14.78 -8.22 -15.92
C GLY A 72 14.40 -9.69 -16.10
N LYS A 73 13.56 -10.28 -15.23
CA LYS A 73 13.11 -11.68 -15.34
C LYS A 73 11.59 -11.77 -15.41
N TYR A 74 11.09 -12.61 -16.32
CA TYR A 74 9.67 -12.92 -16.37
C TYR A 74 9.30 -13.84 -15.20
N GLN A 75 8.39 -13.36 -14.35
CA GLN A 75 7.84 -14.10 -13.23
C GLN A 75 6.41 -14.52 -13.55
N PRO A 76 6.02 -15.79 -13.32
CA PRO A 76 4.64 -16.22 -13.48
C PRO A 76 3.77 -15.58 -12.39
N VAL A 77 2.55 -15.17 -12.75
CA VAL A 77 1.64 -14.46 -11.84
C VAL A 77 0.19 -14.93 -11.92
N ILE A 78 -0.49 -14.77 -10.80
CA ILE A 78 -1.94 -14.64 -10.73
C ILE A 78 -2.25 -13.14 -10.76
N VAL A 79 -3.01 -12.70 -11.76
CA VAL A 79 -3.46 -11.31 -11.85
C VAL A 79 -4.81 -11.19 -11.17
N TYR A 80 -4.98 -10.18 -10.34
CA TYR A 80 -6.26 -9.72 -9.87
C TYR A 80 -6.52 -8.34 -10.48
N SER A 81 -7.76 -8.07 -10.87
CA SER A 81 -8.12 -6.79 -11.48
C SER A 81 -9.53 -6.37 -11.08
N GLY A 82 -9.76 -5.06 -11.03
CA GLY A 82 -11.07 -4.53 -10.67
C GLY A 82 -11.10 -3.00 -10.69
N VAL A 83 -12.29 -2.46 -10.52
CA VAL A 83 -12.52 -1.01 -10.41
C VAL A 83 -12.68 -0.67 -8.93
N PRO A 84 -11.82 0.19 -8.35
CA PRO A 84 -11.99 0.63 -6.97
C PRO A 84 -13.35 1.30 -6.75
N ALA A 85 -13.86 1.25 -5.52
CA ALA A 85 -15.12 1.94 -5.20
C ALA A 85 -15.01 3.45 -5.48
N THR A 86 -16.11 4.09 -5.86
CA THR A 86 -16.13 5.48 -6.35
C THR A 86 -15.67 6.51 -5.32
N ASN A 87 -15.71 6.17 -4.04
CA ASN A 87 -15.25 7.01 -2.94
C ASN A 87 -13.75 6.83 -2.63
N ILE A 88 -13.05 5.91 -3.31
CA ILE A 88 -11.61 5.71 -3.15
C ILE A 88 -10.89 6.70 -4.06
N LEU A 89 -10.09 7.57 -3.45
CA LEU A 89 -9.29 8.56 -4.14
C LEU A 89 -7.81 8.26 -3.92
N MET A 90 -7.08 8.07 -5.01
CA MET A 90 -5.63 7.99 -5.02
C MET A 90 -5.11 9.21 -5.77
N HIS A 91 -4.23 9.99 -5.14
CA HIS A 91 -3.78 11.28 -5.69
C HIS A 91 -4.96 12.22 -6.04
N GLY A 92 -6.03 12.20 -5.23
CA GLY A 92 -7.24 13.00 -5.47
C GLY A 92 -8.11 12.55 -6.63
N LEU A 93 -7.80 11.42 -7.28
CA LEU A 93 -8.54 10.88 -8.42
C LEU A 93 -9.09 9.49 -8.08
N ASN A 94 -10.30 9.19 -8.55
CA ASN A 94 -10.82 7.82 -8.50
C ASN A 94 -10.19 7.00 -9.64
N PRO A 95 -9.49 5.88 -9.35
CA PRO A 95 -8.91 5.06 -10.39
C PRO A 95 -9.96 4.41 -11.30
N VAL A 96 -9.63 4.24 -12.58
CA VAL A 96 -10.51 3.53 -13.54
C VAL A 96 -10.34 2.03 -13.48
N VAL A 97 -9.15 1.53 -13.16
CA VAL A 97 -8.86 0.12 -12.96
C VAL A 97 -7.59 -0.05 -12.14
N MET A 98 -7.55 -1.10 -11.35
CA MET A 98 -6.38 -1.56 -10.62
C MET A 98 -6.06 -3.00 -10.98
N PHE A 99 -4.77 -3.32 -10.98
CA PHE A 99 -4.22 -4.65 -11.14
C PHE A 99 -3.31 -4.98 -9.95
N ALA A 100 -3.41 -6.22 -9.46
CA ALA A 100 -2.49 -6.79 -8.50
C ALA A 100 -1.88 -8.06 -9.07
N TYR A 101 -0.56 -8.15 -9.01
CA TYR A 101 0.22 -9.26 -9.52
C TYR A 101 0.74 -10.07 -8.34
N MET A 102 0.34 -11.34 -8.23
CA MET A 102 0.70 -12.20 -7.10
C MET A 102 1.45 -13.45 -7.56
N ASN A 103 2.42 -13.90 -6.77
CA ASN A 103 3.10 -15.16 -6.98
C ASN A 103 2.08 -16.33 -6.86
N PRO A 104 2.01 -17.25 -7.84
CA PRO A 104 1.03 -18.33 -7.85
C PRO A 104 1.23 -19.39 -6.76
N ASN A 105 2.46 -19.53 -6.25
CA ASN A 105 2.84 -20.56 -5.30
C ASN A 105 2.78 -20.04 -3.86
N SER A 106 3.28 -18.82 -3.63
CA SER A 106 3.41 -18.22 -2.30
C SER A 106 2.28 -17.25 -1.98
N GLY A 107 1.58 -16.70 -2.99
CA GLY A 107 0.63 -15.62 -2.78
C GLY A 107 1.29 -14.29 -2.38
N ALA A 108 2.61 -14.18 -2.43
CA ALA A 108 3.29 -12.90 -2.23
C ALA A 108 2.93 -11.92 -3.36
N THR A 109 2.61 -10.67 -3.02
CA THR A 109 2.33 -9.62 -4.00
C THR A 109 3.62 -9.17 -4.65
N TYR A 110 3.70 -9.27 -5.96
CA TYR A 110 4.80 -8.76 -6.77
C TYR A 110 4.62 -7.31 -7.18
N GLY A 111 3.39 -6.86 -7.36
CA GLY A 111 3.16 -5.47 -7.67
C GLY A 111 1.70 -5.09 -7.76
N LEU A 112 1.48 -3.78 -7.77
CA LEU A 112 0.20 -3.13 -7.93
C LEU A 112 0.34 -2.07 -9.01
N GLU A 113 -0.66 -2.00 -9.86
CA GLU A 113 -0.71 -1.05 -10.96
C GLU A 113 -2.09 -0.41 -10.98
N THR A 114 -2.12 0.91 -11.06
CA THR A 114 -3.35 1.69 -10.97
C THR A 114 -3.42 2.62 -12.16
N PHE A 115 -4.54 2.61 -12.87
CA PHE A 115 -4.80 3.51 -13.99
C PHE A 115 -5.82 4.58 -13.61
N PHE A 116 -5.60 5.78 -14.11
CA PHE A 116 -6.40 6.95 -13.81
C PHE A 116 -7.10 7.48 -15.06
N PRO A 117 -8.28 8.09 -14.92
CA PRO A 117 -8.93 8.74 -16.06
C PRO A 117 -8.09 9.95 -16.49
N ARG A 118 -8.04 10.20 -17.79
CA ARG A 118 -7.46 11.45 -18.28
C ARG A 118 -8.38 12.60 -17.88
N THR A 119 -7.85 13.54 -17.11
CA THR A 119 -8.57 14.76 -16.70
C THR A 119 -7.93 15.99 -17.32
N GLY A 120 -8.63 17.12 -17.34
CA GLY A 120 -8.06 18.40 -17.77
C GLY A 120 -7.06 18.99 -16.77
N THR A 121 -7.00 18.44 -15.55
CA THR A 121 -6.26 19.01 -14.41
C THR A 121 -5.11 18.13 -13.92
N SER A 122 -5.01 16.87 -14.37
CA SER A 122 -3.94 15.96 -13.99
C SER A 122 -3.41 15.18 -15.18
N PHE A 123 -2.08 15.10 -15.27
CA PHE A 123 -1.36 14.26 -16.24
C PHE A 123 -1.11 12.84 -15.72
N LEU A 124 -1.53 12.53 -14.48
CA LEU A 124 -1.41 11.21 -13.91
C LEU A 124 -2.37 10.26 -14.63
N PHE A 125 -1.81 9.28 -15.36
CA PHE A 125 -2.59 8.25 -16.04
C PHE A 125 -2.31 6.84 -15.51
N ARG A 126 -1.19 6.65 -14.80
CA ARG A 126 -0.74 5.36 -14.27
C ARG A 126 0.17 5.54 -13.06
N THR A 127 0.02 4.68 -12.05
CA THR A 127 1.01 4.48 -10.99
C THR A 127 1.31 2.99 -10.83
N GLU A 128 2.54 2.69 -10.42
CA GLU A 128 3.02 1.32 -10.23
C GLU A 128 3.80 1.21 -8.92
N LEU A 129 3.59 0.12 -8.20
CA LEU A 129 4.35 -0.28 -7.02
C LEU A 129 4.83 -1.70 -7.26
N TRP A 130 6.15 -1.91 -7.34
CA TRP A 130 6.74 -3.23 -7.57
C TRP A 130 7.54 -3.69 -6.35
N PHE A 131 7.33 -4.94 -5.95
CA PHE A 131 7.94 -5.59 -4.79
C PHE A 131 8.79 -6.77 -5.25
N ALA A 132 9.88 -6.50 -5.99
CA ALA A 132 10.69 -7.52 -6.65
C ALA A 132 11.23 -8.61 -5.71
N ASN A 133 11.50 -8.24 -4.46
CA ASN A 133 12.09 -9.11 -3.44
C ASN A 133 11.09 -9.54 -2.36
N MET A 134 9.77 -9.42 -2.59
CA MET A 134 8.78 -9.83 -1.60
C MET A 134 8.76 -11.36 -1.45
N THR A 135 8.95 -11.82 -0.23
CA THR A 135 8.92 -13.24 0.15
C THR A 135 7.96 -13.45 1.30
N ILE A 136 7.42 -14.68 1.45
CA ILE A 136 6.79 -15.06 2.71
C ILE A 136 7.91 -15.30 3.72
N GLY A 137 7.94 -14.50 4.78
CA GLY A 137 8.83 -14.71 5.93
C GLY A 137 8.09 -15.34 7.11
N PRO A 138 8.83 -15.80 8.14
CA PRO A 138 8.23 -16.17 9.42
C PRO A 138 7.50 -14.96 10.03
N PRO A 139 6.42 -15.18 10.80
CA PRO A 139 5.74 -14.09 11.50
C PRO A 139 6.71 -13.37 12.44
N ASP A 140 6.83 -12.05 12.27
CA ASP A 140 7.59 -11.19 13.18
C ASP A 140 6.67 -10.07 13.67
N ALA A 141 6.09 -10.27 14.86
CA ALA A 141 5.20 -9.28 15.45
C ALA A 141 5.96 -8.01 15.89
N SER A 142 7.28 -8.08 16.11
CA SER A 142 8.05 -6.97 16.65
C SER A 142 8.11 -5.78 15.70
N VAL A 143 8.01 -6.03 14.38
CA VAL A 143 8.01 -4.98 13.35
C VAL A 143 6.89 -3.95 13.54
N PHE A 144 5.77 -4.35 14.17
CA PHE A 144 4.63 -3.46 14.41
C PHE A 144 4.81 -2.57 15.65
N PHE A 145 5.82 -2.83 16.48
CA PHE A 145 6.05 -2.13 17.75
C PHE A 145 7.39 -1.40 17.79
N ASN A 146 8.33 -1.78 16.92
CA ASN A 146 9.64 -1.15 16.79
C ASN A 146 9.54 0.12 15.94
N TYR A 147 8.97 1.17 16.53
CA TYR A 147 8.91 2.47 15.88
C TYR A 147 10.29 3.11 15.76
N PRO A 148 10.56 3.84 14.67
CA PRO A 148 11.74 4.70 14.57
C PRO A 148 11.77 5.76 15.68
N SER A 149 12.96 6.28 16.01
CA SER A 149 13.12 7.24 17.11
C SER A 149 12.33 8.55 16.89
N GLU A 150 12.12 8.95 15.64
CA GLU A 150 11.25 10.08 15.30
C GLU A 150 9.77 9.87 15.69
N CYS A 151 9.35 8.62 15.88
CA CYS A 151 8.01 8.25 16.31
C CYS A 151 7.88 7.99 17.81
N GLU A 152 8.98 7.81 18.54
CA GLU A 152 8.99 7.57 20.00
C GLU A 152 8.39 8.74 20.80
N PHE A 153 8.36 9.95 20.21
CA PHE A 153 7.82 11.18 20.83
C PHE A 153 6.65 11.84 20.05
N SER A 154 6.00 11.11 19.15
CA SER A 154 5.13 11.70 18.13
C SER A 154 3.89 12.44 18.66
N VAL A 155 3.63 13.61 18.06
CA VAL A 155 2.56 14.56 18.40
C VAL A 155 1.19 14.03 17.95
N VAL A 156 0.21 14.09 18.84
CA VAL A 156 -1.20 13.76 18.58
C VAL A 156 -1.84 14.89 17.76
N ASN A 157 -1.84 14.77 16.43
CA ASN A 157 -2.69 15.62 15.60
C ASN A 157 -3.94 14.82 15.19
N VAL A 158 -5.04 15.08 15.90
CA VAL A 158 -6.38 14.64 15.50
C VAL A 158 -6.84 15.52 14.35
N THR A 159 -7.04 14.96 13.16
CA THR A 159 -8.10 15.37 12.21
C THR A 159 -8.19 14.35 11.07
N SER A 160 -9.42 14.12 10.62
CA SER A 160 -9.88 13.03 9.75
C SER A 160 -9.54 13.15 8.25
N ASP A 161 -8.52 13.92 7.85
CA ASP A 161 -8.34 14.30 6.43
C ASP A 161 -6.99 13.89 5.80
N ALA A 162 -6.31 12.88 6.31
CA ALA A 162 -4.98 12.49 5.82
C ALA A 162 -5.00 11.43 4.68
N PHE A 163 -5.70 11.71 3.58
CA PHE A 163 -5.42 11.06 2.29
C PHE A 163 -5.37 12.05 1.11
N LEU A 164 -5.54 13.35 1.35
CA LEU A 164 -5.67 14.35 0.27
C LEU A 164 -4.47 15.29 0.07
N GLN A 165 -3.32 15.07 0.72
CA GLN A 165 -2.15 15.92 0.48
C GLN A 165 -0.89 15.11 0.20
N GLY A 166 -0.72 14.79 -1.09
CA GLY A 166 0.59 14.72 -1.71
C GLY A 166 0.65 15.86 -2.72
N THR A 167 1.45 16.88 -2.42
CA THR A 167 1.90 17.90 -3.38
C THR A 167 2.65 17.26 -4.53
#